data_AF-A0A3Q7Y2J8-F1
#
_entry.id   AF-A0A3Q7Y2J8-F1
#
_cell.length_a   1.000
_cell.length_b   1.000
_cell.length_c   1.000
_cell.angle_alpha   90.00
_cell.angle_beta   90.00
_cell.angle_gamma   90.00
#
_symmetry.space_group_name_H-M   'P 1'
#
loop_
_entity.id
_entity.type
_entity.pdbx_description
1 polymer ?
#
loop_
_entity_poly.entity_id
_entity_poly.type
_entity_poly.pdbx_seq_one_letter_code
_entity_poly.pdbx_strand_id
1 'polypeptide(L)'
;MEAGRKPWLVYSSGKGLHNLTLCSISDPRISYSIRIPEQVGAASRIRAHQNLLVDCFFGKSDQSARIFRKSKLDKTCLSIDSDGLPHVDQMIWPDEPYCSTYNEVTNKTFLFKKKDSEPVYVDYVAVDTKTKKNLNKVNIRFRHPQNPVIGDKFSSRHGQKGVCSQLWPDIDMPFSEPTGMRLDLIINSCAFPSRMTIAMLLEFVASKGGSLHGKFKDATPFRNSVKKDDEESGSKSASLGVMLKEKGFNCHGCEVLYSGVYGTELTCEIFIGPVYYQWLRHMVSDKYQVRSTGTIDQVTRQPIKGQKSGGGIRFGEMERDSLLAHGAAYLLHDRLHTCSDYHIADVCSICGSMLTTTFQQPRKRPVREIGGLRPARAPRKVTCHACQSSKGMEKVAMPYIFRYLAAELAAMNIKMTLKLTDGVDI
;
A
#
# COMPACT_ATOMS: atom_id res chain seq x y z
N MET A 1 40.98 -6.92 -12.66
CA MET A 1 42.04 -6.12 -13.31
C MET A 1 41.37 -4.95 -14.01
N GLU A 2 41.73 -3.76 -13.56
CA GLU A 2 41.54 -2.43 -14.17
C GLU A 2 40.22 -2.14 -14.93
N ALA A 3 39.23 -1.64 -14.18
CA ALA A 3 38.20 -0.77 -14.76
C ALA A 3 38.74 0.67 -14.76
N GLY A 4 38.91 1.22 -15.95
CA GLY A 4 39.63 2.46 -16.24
C GLY A 4 39.16 3.68 -15.43
N ARG A 5 40.15 4.40 -14.89
CA ARG A 5 40.00 5.79 -14.44
C ARG A 5 39.61 6.64 -15.65
N LYS A 6 38.41 7.24 -15.61
CA LYS A 6 38.13 8.45 -16.39
C LYS A 6 38.25 9.66 -15.45
N PRO A 7 38.99 10.71 -15.84
CA PRO A 7 39.28 11.85 -14.98
C PRO A 7 38.02 12.69 -14.78
N TRP A 8 37.69 13.01 -13.54
CA TRP A 8 36.73 14.06 -13.22
C TRP A 8 37.42 15.41 -13.46
N LEU A 9 36.80 16.22 -14.31
CA LEU A 9 37.28 17.54 -14.71
C LEU A 9 37.54 18.42 -13.48
N VAL A 10 38.82 18.80 -13.36
CA VAL A 10 39.30 19.93 -12.59
C VAL A 10 38.88 21.20 -13.33
N TYR A 11 38.22 22.13 -12.63
CA TYR A 11 38.13 23.52 -13.07
C TYR A 11 38.66 24.42 -11.96
N SER A 12 39.86 24.96 -12.21
CA SER A 12 40.45 26.10 -11.51
C SER A 12 40.12 27.36 -12.32
N SER A 13 39.51 28.34 -11.68
CA SER A 13 39.53 29.76 -12.05
C SER A 13 39.09 30.52 -10.81
N GLY A 14 39.96 31.26 -10.12
CA GLY A 14 40.39 32.55 -10.62
C GLY A 14 39.31 33.60 -10.32
N LYS A 15 39.39 34.20 -9.13
CA LYS A 15 38.69 35.40 -8.66
C LYS A 15 37.14 35.35 -8.58
N GLY A 16 36.65 35.35 -7.34
CA GLY A 16 35.43 36.08 -6.94
C GLY A 16 34.08 35.51 -7.39
N LEU A 17 33.63 34.42 -6.77
CA LEU A 17 32.20 34.08 -6.54
C LEU A 17 32.16 32.87 -5.58
N HIS A 18 31.65 33.08 -4.36
CA HIS A 18 31.55 32.04 -3.33
C HIS A 18 30.43 31.04 -3.69
N ASN A 19 30.80 29.84 -4.14
CA ASN A 19 29.87 28.76 -4.44
C ASN A 19 29.60 27.88 -3.21
N LEU A 20 28.31 27.68 -2.88
CA LEU A 20 27.83 26.67 -1.95
C LEU A 20 28.18 25.27 -2.48
N THR A 21 29.16 24.61 -1.86
CA THR A 21 29.58 23.25 -2.21
C THR A 21 28.71 22.25 -1.46
N LEU A 22 27.74 21.64 -2.15
CA LEU A 22 26.95 20.51 -1.61
C LEU A 22 27.78 19.23 -1.75
N CYS A 23 28.43 18.80 -0.66
CA CYS A 23 29.18 17.55 -0.60
C CYS A 23 28.18 16.36 -0.54
N SER A 24 28.20 15.47 -1.53
CA SER A 24 27.31 14.30 -1.61
C SER A 24 27.93 13.08 -0.94
N ILE A 25 27.32 12.59 0.14
CA ILE A 25 27.56 11.24 0.64
C ILE A 25 26.47 10.36 0.03
N SER A 26 26.68 9.73 -1.15
CA SER A 26 26.14 8.39 -1.53
C SER A 26 26.11 8.07 -3.03
N ASP A 27 26.13 6.76 -3.28
CA ASP A 27 25.84 5.99 -4.52
C ASP A 27 24.67 6.59 -5.35
N PRO A 28 24.81 6.79 -6.68
CA PRO A 28 23.85 7.47 -7.56
C PRO A 28 22.45 6.81 -7.67
N ARG A 29 22.20 5.69 -7.00
CA ARG A 29 20.94 4.94 -7.06
C ARG A 29 19.86 5.38 -6.08
N ILE A 30 20.14 6.29 -5.14
CA ILE A 30 19.21 6.64 -4.06
C ILE A 30 18.85 8.14 -4.13
N SER A 31 18.04 8.50 -5.12
CA SER A 31 17.79 9.91 -5.45
C SER A 31 16.78 10.60 -4.52
N TYR A 32 16.00 9.89 -3.70
CA TYR A 32 15.00 10.51 -2.80
C TYR A 32 14.71 9.70 -1.53
N SER A 33 15.75 9.33 -0.78
CA SER A 33 15.57 8.68 0.53
C SER A 33 15.53 9.68 1.67
N ILE A 34 14.52 9.54 2.52
CA ILE A 34 14.51 10.11 3.86
C ILE A 34 14.93 8.99 4.82
N ARG A 35 15.87 9.26 5.72
CA ARG A 35 16.24 8.33 6.80
C ARG A 35 15.82 8.94 8.13
N ILE A 36 15.16 8.14 8.97
CA ILE A 36 14.63 8.55 10.28
C ILE A 36 15.24 7.62 11.35
N PRO A 37 15.61 8.08 12.55
CA PRO A 37 16.18 7.19 13.54
C PRO A 37 15.16 6.19 14.14
N GLU A 38 15.60 4.97 14.43
CA GLU A 38 14.80 3.81 14.87
C GLU A 38 14.53 3.80 16.38
N GLN A 39 13.32 3.34 16.73
CA GLN A 39 12.70 2.87 18.00
C GLN A 39 12.99 3.53 19.36
N VAL A 40 14.15 4.14 19.63
CA VAL A 40 14.45 4.79 20.93
C VAL A 40 14.58 6.32 20.79
N GLY A 41 14.59 6.85 19.56
CA GLY A 41 14.73 8.28 19.24
C GLY A 41 13.45 8.98 18.73
N ALA A 42 13.56 9.73 17.63
CA ALA A 42 12.49 10.60 17.13
C ALA A 42 11.26 9.86 16.58
N ALA A 43 11.42 8.69 15.95
CA ALA A 43 10.30 7.94 15.37
C ALA A 43 9.29 7.43 16.41
N SER A 44 9.74 7.07 17.62
CA SER A 44 8.86 6.62 18.70
C SER A 44 8.10 7.77 19.38
N ARG A 45 8.63 9.01 19.24
CA ARG A 45 7.98 10.26 19.70
C ARG A 45 6.92 10.74 18.73
N ILE A 46 7.06 10.43 17.44
CA ILE A 46 6.07 10.78 16.41
C ILE A 46 4.97 9.71 16.41
N ARG A 47 3.88 9.99 17.13
CA ARG A 47 2.65 9.19 17.07
C ARG A 47 1.60 9.94 16.28
N ALA A 48 1.10 9.34 15.21
CA ALA A 48 -0.14 9.78 14.60
C ALA A 48 -1.25 8.77 14.88
N HIS A 49 -2.46 9.30 14.92
CA HIS A 49 -3.66 8.51 15.05
C HIS A 49 -4.51 8.75 13.80
N GLN A 50 -4.82 7.67 13.10
CA GLN A 50 -5.85 7.70 12.08
C GLN A 50 -7.18 7.35 12.75
N ASN A 51 -8.10 8.29 12.71
CA ASN A 51 -9.46 8.07 13.22
C ASN A 51 -10.34 7.59 12.08
N LEU A 52 -10.95 6.42 12.25
CA LEU A 52 -11.94 5.86 11.34
C LEU A 52 -13.30 5.84 12.03
N LEU A 53 -14.27 6.55 11.47
CA LEU A 53 -15.63 6.56 11.96
C LEU A 53 -16.46 5.53 11.19
N VAL A 54 -17.15 4.64 11.93
CA VAL A 54 -18.04 3.62 11.37
C VAL A 54 -19.45 3.84 11.89
N ASP A 55 -20.35 4.19 10.98
CA ASP A 55 -21.77 4.29 11.26
C ASP A 55 -22.45 2.92 11.11
N CYS A 56 -22.87 2.33 12.23
CA CYS A 56 -23.74 1.17 12.25
C CYS A 56 -25.20 1.67 12.25
N PHE A 57 -25.81 1.74 11.06
CA PHE A 57 -27.22 2.12 10.91
C PHE A 57 -28.05 0.97 10.34
N PHE A 58 -29.30 0.86 10.80
CA PHE A 58 -30.29 0.00 10.16
C PHE A 58 -30.92 0.73 8.97
N GLY A 59 -30.93 0.08 7.80
CA GLY A 59 -31.71 0.54 6.65
C GLY A 59 -33.18 0.72 7.01
N LYS A 60 -33.87 1.69 6.39
CA LYS A 60 -35.26 2.07 6.73
C LYS A 60 -36.26 0.90 6.77
N SER A 61 -35.99 -0.19 6.05
CA SER A 61 -36.82 -1.41 6.02
C SER A 61 -36.58 -2.39 7.18
N ASP A 62 -35.43 -2.32 7.86
CA ASP A 62 -35.01 -3.26 8.92
C ASP A 62 -35.15 -2.69 10.35
N GLN A 63 -35.55 -1.41 10.48
CA GLN A 63 -35.55 -0.66 11.74
C GLN A 63 -36.53 -1.18 12.80
N SER A 64 -37.61 -1.86 12.41
CA SER A 64 -38.61 -2.36 13.35
C SER A 64 -38.28 -3.74 13.93
N ALA A 65 -37.37 -4.50 13.32
CA ALA A 65 -37.14 -5.91 13.67
C ALA A 65 -35.74 -6.20 14.25
N ARG A 66 -34.79 -5.26 14.16
CA ARG A 66 -33.41 -5.46 14.61
C ARG A 66 -33.09 -4.64 15.85
N ILE A 67 -32.53 -5.30 16.86
CA ILE A 67 -32.14 -4.70 18.14
C ILE A 67 -30.66 -5.01 18.40
N PHE A 68 -29.91 -4.05 18.93
CA PHE A 68 -28.56 -4.31 19.44
C PHE A 68 -28.66 -5.15 20.72
N ARG A 69 -28.12 -6.36 20.68
CA ARG A 69 -28.15 -7.30 21.80
C ARG A 69 -27.13 -8.40 21.58
N LYS A 70 -26.43 -8.80 22.64
CA LYS A 70 -25.54 -9.95 22.64
C LYS A 70 -26.31 -11.27 22.53
N SER A 71 -25.81 -12.18 21.69
CA SER A 71 -26.32 -13.56 21.59
C SER A 71 -26.07 -14.32 22.89
N LYS A 72 -27.06 -15.08 23.37
CA LYS A 72 -26.91 -15.96 24.54
C LYS A 72 -26.10 -17.24 24.24
N LEU A 73 -25.99 -17.63 22.96
CA LEU A 73 -25.24 -18.83 22.55
C LEU A 73 -23.72 -18.59 22.51
N ASP A 74 -23.28 -17.38 22.19
CA ASP A 74 -21.86 -17.07 21.99
C ASP A 74 -21.23 -16.54 23.30
N LYS A 75 -21.06 -17.43 24.28
CA LYS A 75 -20.31 -17.13 25.52
C LYS A 75 -18.83 -16.84 25.27
N THR A 76 -18.33 -17.11 24.07
CA THR A 76 -16.92 -16.99 23.67
C THR A 76 -16.51 -15.59 23.25
N CYS A 77 -17.46 -14.67 23.01
CA CYS A 77 -17.13 -13.29 22.64
C CYS A 77 -17.01 -12.40 23.88
N LEU A 78 -15.78 -12.24 24.37
CA LEU A 78 -15.45 -11.32 25.46
C LEU A 78 -15.57 -9.83 25.05
N SER A 79 -15.57 -9.54 23.75
CA SER A 79 -15.39 -8.19 23.21
C SER A 79 -16.65 -7.39 22.96
N ILE A 80 -17.79 -7.93 23.37
CA ILE A 80 -19.11 -7.31 23.20
C ILE A 80 -19.84 -7.35 24.54
N ASP A 81 -20.36 -6.20 24.97
CA ASP A 81 -21.14 -6.03 26.18
C ASP A 81 -22.57 -6.57 26.04
N SER A 82 -23.34 -6.57 27.13
CA SER A 82 -24.71 -7.10 27.14
C SER A 82 -25.66 -6.39 26.17
N ASP A 83 -25.38 -5.12 25.89
CA ASP A 83 -26.10 -4.26 24.95
C ASP A 83 -25.77 -4.55 23.46
N GLY A 84 -24.78 -5.39 23.20
CA GLY A 84 -24.33 -5.72 21.84
C GLY A 84 -23.32 -4.74 21.25
N LEU A 85 -22.74 -3.85 22.06
CA LEU A 85 -21.73 -2.86 21.69
C LEU A 85 -20.36 -3.21 22.28
N PRO A 86 -19.26 -2.66 21.74
CA PRO A 86 -17.92 -2.89 22.28
C PRO A 86 -17.58 -1.90 23.39
N HIS A 87 -16.69 -2.28 24.29
CA HIS A 87 -16.21 -1.41 25.37
C HIS A 87 -15.30 -0.30 24.82
N VAL A 88 -15.38 0.91 25.38
CA VAL A 88 -14.49 2.03 25.02
C VAL A 88 -13.06 1.71 25.43
N ASP A 89 -12.06 2.11 24.63
CA ASP A 89 -10.64 1.77 24.76
C ASP A 89 -10.30 0.27 24.61
N GLN A 90 -11.26 -0.58 24.25
CA GLN A 90 -10.98 -1.97 23.94
C GLN A 90 -10.21 -2.10 22.61
N MET A 91 -9.21 -2.97 22.61
CA MET A 91 -8.52 -3.41 21.39
C MET A 91 -9.31 -4.51 20.70
N ILE A 92 -9.57 -4.35 19.40
CA ILE A 92 -10.27 -5.31 18.56
C ILE A 92 -9.30 -5.86 17.53
N TRP A 93 -9.20 -7.19 17.47
CA TRP A 93 -8.36 -7.90 16.51
C TRP A 93 -9.05 -8.05 15.14
N PRO A 94 -8.27 -8.30 14.06
CA PRO A 94 -8.83 -8.63 12.76
C PRO A 94 -9.80 -9.82 12.83
N ASP A 95 -10.90 -9.76 12.09
CA ASP A 95 -12.00 -10.75 12.04
C ASP A 95 -12.76 -10.98 13.35
N GLU A 96 -12.43 -10.23 14.41
CA GLU A 96 -13.17 -10.23 15.65
C GLU A 96 -14.48 -9.43 15.50
N PRO A 97 -15.60 -9.94 16.04
CA PRO A 97 -16.85 -9.20 16.03
C PRO A 97 -16.82 -8.08 17.08
N TYR A 98 -17.18 -6.87 16.65
CA TYR A 98 -17.22 -5.68 17.52
C TYR A 98 -18.65 -5.25 17.86
N CYS A 99 -19.64 -5.68 17.07
CA CYS A 99 -21.03 -5.30 17.28
C CYS A 99 -21.96 -6.46 16.91
N SER A 100 -22.99 -6.68 17.72
CA SER A 100 -23.97 -7.75 17.53
C SER A 100 -25.38 -7.19 17.43
N THR A 101 -26.12 -7.64 16.42
CA THR A 101 -27.53 -7.30 16.23
C THR A 101 -28.39 -8.56 16.20
N TYR A 102 -29.56 -8.48 16.81
CA TYR A 102 -30.53 -9.56 16.89
C TYR A 102 -31.76 -9.19 16.08
N ASN A 103 -32.20 -10.10 15.21
CA ASN A 103 -33.45 -9.93 14.46
C ASN A 103 -34.57 -10.75 15.13
N GLU A 104 -35.60 -10.07 15.63
CA GLU A 104 -36.71 -10.69 16.37
C GLU A 104 -37.60 -11.57 15.49
N VAL A 105 -37.76 -11.23 14.21
CA VAL A 105 -38.64 -11.96 13.29
C VAL A 105 -38.01 -13.29 12.87
N THR A 106 -36.71 -13.29 12.63
CA THR A 106 -35.98 -14.49 12.15
C THR A 106 -35.28 -15.28 13.25
N ASN A 107 -35.27 -14.75 14.48
CA ASN A 107 -34.47 -15.26 15.61
C ASN A 107 -33.00 -15.49 15.26
N LYS A 108 -32.44 -14.69 14.33
CA LYS A 108 -31.04 -14.79 13.88
C LYS A 108 -30.22 -13.61 14.41
N THR A 109 -29.00 -13.91 14.84
CA THR A 109 -28.00 -12.94 15.27
C THR A 109 -27.04 -12.63 14.13
N PHE A 110 -26.83 -11.35 13.84
CA PHE A 110 -25.83 -10.85 12.90
C PHE A 110 -24.68 -10.20 13.65
N LEU A 111 -23.47 -10.69 13.39
CA LEU A 111 -22.24 -10.17 13.96
C LEU A 111 -21.52 -9.31 12.92
N PHE A 112 -21.22 -8.07 13.29
CA PHE A 112 -20.35 -7.19 12.53
C PHE A 112 -18.90 -7.45 12.93
N LYS A 113 -18.13 -7.98 11.98
CA LYS A 113 -16.70 -8.24 12.12
C LYS A 113 -15.86 -7.14 11.49
N LYS A 114 -14.71 -6.86 12.09
CA LYS A 114 -13.72 -5.97 11.51
C LYS A 114 -12.99 -6.71 10.38
N LYS A 115 -13.15 -6.23 9.14
CA LYS A 115 -12.52 -6.83 7.95
C LYS A 115 -11.09 -6.35 7.67
N ASP A 116 -10.60 -5.37 8.43
CA ASP A 116 -9.29 -4.79 8.19
C ASP A 116 -8.21 -5.63 8.89
N SER A 117 -7.01 -5.66 8.33
CA SER A 117 -5.92 -6.55 8.75
C SER A 117 -5.18 -6.10 10.02
N GLU A 118 -5.41 -4.87 10.46
CA GLU A 118 -4.68 -4.27 11.58
C GLU A 118 -5.60 -4.08 12.79
N PRO A 119 -5.07 -4.28 14.02
CA PRO A 119 -5.86 -4.08 15.23
C PRO A 119 -6.20 -2.59 15.42
N VAL A 120 -7.37 -2.35 16.01
CA VAL A 120 -7.88 -1.00 16.27
C VAL A 120 -8.37 -0.87 17.69
N TYR A 121 -8.35 0.35 18.22
CA TYR A 121 -8.92 0.68 19.52
C TYR A 121 -10.27 1.36 19.34
N VAL A 122 -11.23 1.07 20.19
CA VAL A 122 -12.50 1.82 20.24
C VAL A 122 -12.23 3.17 20.91
N ASP A 123 -12.40 4.27 20.19
CA ASP A 123 -12.17 5.63 20.71
C ASP A 123 -13.39 6.12 21.49
N TYR A 124 -14.58 6.01 20.88
CA TYR A 124 -15.84 6.22 21.57
C TYR A 124 -17.00 5.57 20.82
N VAL A 125 -18.09 5.36 21.55
CA VAL A 125 -19.36 4.85 21.04
C VAL A 125 -20.43 5.90 21.30
N ALA A 126 -21.04 6.43 20.24
CA ALA A 126 -22.13 7.39 20.34
C ALA A 126 -23.44 6.73 19.88
N VAL A 127 -24.45 6.78 20.73
CA VAL A 127 -25.75 6.15 20.50
C VAL A 127 -26.79 7.24 20.23
N ASP A 128 -27.51 7.16 19.11
CA ASP A 128 -28.60 8.11 18.80
C ASP A 128 -29.90 7.65 19.47
N THR A 129 -30.40 8.44 20.42
CA THR A 129 -31.58 8.12 21.24
C THR A 129 -32.87 8.82 20.78
N LYS A 130 -32.91 9.39 19.57
CA LYS A 130 -34.09 10.09 19.03
C LYS A 130 -35.39 9.30 19.14
N THR A 131 -35.35 7.98 18.96
CA THR A 131 -36.49 7.08 19.20
C THR A 131 -36.39 6.46 20.59
N LYS A 132 -37.21 6.93 21.53
CA LYS A 132 -37.24 6.54 22.95
C LYS A 132 -37.37 5.02 23.25
N LYS A 133 -37.69 4.18 22.26
CA LYS A 133 -37.94 2.74 22.47
C LYS A 133 -36.79 1.84 22.03
N ASN A 134 -36.15 2.12 20.90
CA ASN A 134 -35.15 1.23 20.29
C ASN A 134 -33.90 2.01 19.84
N LEU A 135 -32.73 1.43 20.10
CA LEU A 135 -31.44 1.90 19.60
C LEU A 135 -31.37 1.67 18.09
N ASN A 136 -31.60 2.72 17.30
CA ASN A 136 -31.69 2.58 15.84
C ASN A 136 -30.38 2.89 15.11
N LYS A 137 -29.51 3.70 15.71
CA LYS A 137 -28.23 4.10 15.13
C LYS A 137 -27.16 4.18 16.21
N VAL A 138 -26.04 3.52 15.95
CA VAL A 138 -24.84 3.59 16.77
C VAL A 138 -23.66 3.99 15.90
N ASN A 139 -22.91 4.97 16.36
CA ASN A 139 -21.72 5.47 15.69
C ASN A 139 -20.50 5.08 16.52
N ILE A 140 -19.65 4.21 15.96
CA ILE A 140 -18.46 3.69 16.62
C ILE A 140 -17.25 4.30 15.93
N ARG A 141 -16.46 5.06 16.68
CA ARG A 141 -15.18 5.58 16.18
C ARG A 141 -14.06 4.65 16.61
N PHE A 142 -13.27 4.20 15.66
CA PHE A 142 -12.05 3.45 15.88
C PHE A 142 -10.83 4.38 15.75
N ARG A 143 -9.91 4.26 16.69
CA ARG A 143 -8.58 4.88 16.64
C ARG A 143 -7.58 3.81 16.21
N HIS A 144 -6.90 4.08 15.11
CA HIS A 144 -5.82 3.26 14.62
C HIS A 144 -4.48 3.99 14.87
N PRO A 145 -3.65 3.52 15.82
CA PRO A 145 -2.35 4.11 16.09
C PRO A 145 -1.38 3.72 14.97
N GLN A 146 -0.79 4.72 14.33
CA GLN A 146 0.23 4.51 13.31
C GLN A 146 1.55 5.09 13.77
N ASN A 147 2.57 4.25 13.68
CA ASN A 147 3.95 4.66 13.82
C ASN A 147 4.55 4.79 12.41
N PRO A 148 5.48 5.74 12.19
CA PRO A 148 6.23 5.81 10.94
C PRO A 148 6.91 4.48 10.61
N VAL A 149 6.60 3.94 9.43
CA VAL A 149 7.20 2.72 8.91
C VAL A 149 8.00 3.01 7.64
N ILE A 150 8.90 2.08 7.32
CA ILE A 150 9.67 2.11 6.07
C ILE A 150 8.69 2.14 4.89
N GLY A 151 8.91 3.09 3.98
CA GLY A 151 8.07 3.35 2.83
C GLY A 151 7.09 4.51 3.02
N ASP A 152 6.85 4.98 4.24
CA ASP A 152 5.99 6.13 4.48
C ASP A 152 6.55 7.40 3.86
N LYS A 153 5.65 8.32 3.53
CA LYS A 153 6.00 9.50 2.74
C LYS A 153 5.97 10.74 3.62
N PHE A 154 7.07 11.47 3.60
CA PHE A 154 7.22 12.74 4.29
C PHE A 154 7.50 13.83 3.26
N SER A 155 7.12 15.06 3.57
CA SER A 155 7.39 16.21 2.72
C SER A 155 7.77 17.41 3.56
N SER A 156 8.73 18.20 3.07
CA SER A 156 8.87 19.58 3.55
C SER A 156 7.75 20.45 2.97
N ARG A 157 7.63 21.67 3.47
CA ARG A 157 6.70 22.68 2.92
C ARG A 157 7.08 23.18 1.52
N HIS A 158 8.24 22.80 0.99
CA HIS A 158 8.77 23.25 -0.30
C HIS A 158 8.55 22.23 -1.43
N GLY A 159 7.59 21.31 -1.27
CA GLY A 159 7.35 20.24 -2.25
C GLY A 159 8.45 19.17 -2.27
N GLN A 160 9.34 19.14 -1.26
CA GLN A 160 10.38 18.13 -1.15
C GLN A 160 9.85 16.84 -0.55
N LYS A 161 9.06 16.12 -1.35
CA LYS A 161 8.55 14.80 -0.98
C LYS A 161 9.65 13.75 -1.06
N GLY A 162 9.75 12.93 -0.03
CA GLY A 162 10.62 11.76 0.04
C GLY A 162 9.91 10.57 0.70
N VAL A 163 10.49 9.39 0.48
CA VAL A 163 10.03 8.14 1.10
C VAL A 163 11.02 7.78 2.21
N CYS A 164 10.52 7.35 3.37
CA CYS A 164 11.34 6.81 4.44
C CYS A 164 11.99 5.50 3.94
N SER A 165 13.28 5.52 3.62
CA SER A 165 13.97 4.35 3.05
C SER A 165 14.37 3.35 4.14
N GLN A 166 14.81 3.86 5.29
CA GLN A 166 15.32 3.06 6.38
C GLN A 166 15.12 3.80 7.69
N LEU A 167 14.75 3.04 8.72
CA LEU A 167 14.82 3.46 10.10
C LEU A 167 16.23 3.15 10.60
N TRP A 168 16.99 4.18 10.98
CA TRP A 168 18.42 4.05 11.32
C TRP A 168 18.62 4.00 12.83
N PRO A 169 19.33 3.03 13.42
CA PRO A 169 19.57 3.04 14.86
C PRO A 169 20.22 4.37 15.31
N ASP A 170 19.76 4.91 16.43
CA ASP A 170 20.24 6.19 16.96
C ASP A 170 21.75 6.18 17.27
N ILE A 171 22.28 5.01 17.64
CA ILE A 171 23.71 4.76 17.86
C ILE A 171 24.56 4.98 16.60
N ASP A 172 24.03 4.68 15.42
CA ASP A 172 24.77 4.75 14.15
C ASP A 172 24.62 6.12 13.47
N MET A 173 23.74 6.97 13.99
CA MET A 173 23.46 8.28 13.41
C MET A 173 24.63 9.24 13.66
N PRO A 174 24.97 10.09 12.66
CA PRO A 174 25.98 11.09 12.85
C PRO A 174 25.51 12.13 13.88
N PHE A 175 26.46 12.62 14.67
CA PHE A 175 26.19 13.58 15.74
C PHE A 175 27.07 14.81 15.63
N SER A 176 26.50 15.95 16.02
CA SER A 176 27.11 17.28 15.95
C SER A 176 28.24 17.43 16.96
N GLU A 177 29.38 17.96 16.52
CA GLU A 177 30.51 18.32 17.39
C GLU A 177 30.13 19.36 18.45
N PRO A 178 29.55 20.53 18.10
CA PRO A 178 29.29 21.58 19.08
C PRO A 178 28.15 21.24 20.06
N THR A 179 27.17 20.43 19.65
CA THR A 179 25.96 20.20 20.45
C THR A 179 25.77 18.76 20.92
N GLY A 180 26.50 17.80 20.35
CA GLY A 180 26.26 16.36 20.56
C GLY A 180 24.92 15.87 20.01
N MET A 181 24.17 16.73 19.31
CA MET A 181 22.83 16.40 18.80
C MET A 181 22.91 15.43 17.64
N ARG A 182 22.01 14.45 17.67
CA ARG A 182 21.77 13.52 16.55
C ARG A 182 20.67 14.08 15.65
N LEU A 183 20.74 13.69 14.37
CA LEU A 183 19.78 14.14 13.37
C LEU A 183 18.50 13.29 13.44
N ASP A 184 17.34 13.93 13.36
CA ASP A 184 16.05 13.23 13.24
C ASP A 184 15.73 12.82 11.81
N LEU A 185 16.29 13.54 10.82
CA LEU A 185 15.97 13.34 9.41
C LEU A 185 17.18 13.65 8.54
N ILE A 186 17.56 12.69 7.68
CA ILE A 186 18.61 12.88 6.67
C ILE A 186 17.98 12.92 5.27
N ILE A 187 18.38 13.91 4.48
CA ILE A 187 17.97 14.11 3.08
C ILE A 187 19.22 14.05 2.20
N ASN A 188 19.12 13.42 1.04
CA ASN A 188 20.20 13.44 0.07
C ASN A 188 20.38 14.84 -0.56
N SER A 189 21.62 15.33 -0.61
CA SER A 189 21.98 16.61 -1.24
C SER A 189 21.70 16.63 -2.75
N CYS A 190 21.75 15.48 -3.42
CA CYS A 190 21.39 15.36 -4.85
C CYS A 190 19.93 15.74 -5.16
N ALA A 191 19.08 15.85 -4.14
CA ALA A 191 17.67 16.18 -4.32
C ALA A 191 17.40 17.69 -4.46
N PHE A 192 18.41 18.56 -4.26
CA PHE A 192 18.28 20.02 -4.35
C PHE A 192 18.59 20.61 -5.74
N PRO A 193 19.66 20.20 -6.46
CA PRO A 193 20.02 20.86 -7.72
C PRO A 193 18.93 20.80 -8.80
N SER A 194 18.26 19.66 -8.94
CA SER A 194 17.21 19.48 -9.96
C SER A 194 15.89 20.17 -9.62
N ARG A 195 15.60 20.35 -8.32
CA ARG A 195 14.33 20.94 -7.84
C ARG A 195 14.44 22.42 -7.51
N MET A 196 15.67 22.93 -7.38
CA MET A 196 15.97 24.34 -7.10
C MET A 196 15.21 24.90 -5.88
N THR A 197 15.01 24.07 -4.85
CA THR A 197 14.27 24.41 -3.62
C THR A 197 15.15 25.17 -2.62
N ILE A 198 15.71 26.31 -3.05
CA ILE A 198 16.62 27.16 -2.26
C ILE A 198 15.93 27.69 -0.99
N ALA A 199 14.61 27.91 -1.05
CA ALA A 199 13.82 28.36 0.09
C ALA A 199 13.89 27.40 1.29
N MET A 200 14.06 26.09 1.03
CA MET A 200 14.25 25.11 2.09
C MET A 200 15.59 25.31 2.81
N LEU A 201 16.66 25.59 2.06
CA LEU A 201 17.98 25.91 2.61
C LEU A 201 17.94 27.20 3.44
N LEU A 202 17.20 28.22 2.99
CA LEU A 202 16.97 29.42 3.78
C LEU A 202 16.17 29.14 5.06
N GLU A 203 15.17 28.25 5.01
CA GLU A 203 14.41 27.83 6.19
C GLU A 203 15.30 27.15 7.22
N PHE A 204 16.25 26.29 6.82
CA PHE A 204 17.21 25.67 7.74
C PHE A 204 17.97 26.72 8.55
N VAL A 205 18.60 27.70 7.88
CA VAL A 205 19.40 28.76 8.55
C VAL A 205 18.51 29.64 9.41
N ALA A 206 17.37 30.07 8.88
CA ALA A 206 16.44 30.95 9.59
C ALA A 206 15.86 30.28 10.83
N SER A 207 15.44 29.01 10.72
CA SER A 207 14.87 28.27 11.82
C SER A 207 15.91 27.96 12.89
N LYS A 208 17.14 27.60 12.50
CA LYS A 208 18.25 27.40 13.44
C LYS A 208 18.55 28.67 14.23
N GLY A 209 18.74 29.79 13.53
CA GLY A 209 18.95 31.10 14.18
C GLY A 209 17.76 31.52 15.04
N GLY A 210 16.53 31.27 14.60
CA GLY A 210 15.31 31.52 15.35
C GLY A 210 15.22 30.69 16.64
N SER A 211 15.46 29.39 16.56
CA SER A 211 15.45 28.46 17.69
C SER A 211 16.49 28.83 18.75
N LEU A 212 17.71 29.20 18.35
CA LEU A 212 18.78 29.61 19.28
C LEU A 212 18.47 30.93 20.01
N HIS A 213 17.69 31.82 19.39
CA HIS A 213 17.27 33.09 19.98
C HIS A 213 15.91 33.02 20.67
N GLY A 214 15.18 31.89 20.57
CA GLY A 214 13.80 31.78 21.02
C GLY A 214 12.82 32.71 20.28
N LYS A 215 13.14 33.11 19.04
CA LYS A 215 12.34 34.06 18.24
C LYS A 215 11.79 33.38 17.00
N PHE A 216 10.49 33.52 16.76
CA PHE A 216 9.89 33.12 15.50
C PHE A 216 10.42 33.97 14.35
N LYS A 217 10.79 33.32 13.25
CA LYS A 217 11.19 33.99 12.02
C LYS A 217 10.04 34.02 11.04
N ASP A 218 9.72 35.23 10.59
CA ASP A 218 8.72 35.44 9.57
C ASP A 218 9.24 35.02 8.19
N ALA A 219 8.50 34.14 7.53
CA ALA A 219 8.80 33.61 6.21
C ALA A 219 7.88 34.18 5.12
N THR A 220 7.17 35.29 5.40
CA THR A 220 6.27 35.94 4.44
C THR A 220 7.02 36.30 3.15
N PRO A 221 6.55 35.86 1.97
CA PRO A 221 7.19 36.16 0.70
C PRO A 221 7.17 37.67 0.42
N PHE A 222 8.19 38.17 -0.29
CA PHE A 222 8.26 39.56 -0.77
C PHE A 222 8.17 40.67 0.31
N ARG A 223 8.39 40.37 1.59
CA ARG A 223 8.32 41.38 2.67
C ARG A 223 9.26 42.58 2.48
N ASN A 224 10.48 42.34 2.01
CA ASN A 224 11.49 43.39 1.85
C ASN A 224 11.21 44.30 0.64
N SER A 225 10.49 43.82 -0.38
CA SER A 225 10.11 44.66 -1.54
C SER A 225 8.95 45.62 -1.23
N VAL A 226 8.25 45.43 -0.11
CA VAL A 226 7.18 46.32 0.35
C VAL A 226 7.73 47.46 1.23
N LYS A 227 8.87 47.24 1.90
CA LYS A 227 9.60 48.32 2.57
C LYS A 227 10.39 49.09 1.53
N LYS A 228 9.75 50.11 0.96
CA LYS A 228 10.48 51.20 0.32
C LYS A 228 11.32 51.87 1.42
N ASP A 229 12.57 52.12 1.09
CA ASP A 229 13.49 53.05 1.74
C ASP A 229 14.39 52.46 2.87
N ASP A 230 15.70 52.50 2.58
CA ASP A 230 16.82 52.85 3.49
C ASP A 230 17.65 51.82 4.26
N GLU A 231 17.60 50.52 3.98
CA GLU A 231 18.68 49.62 4.43
C GLU A 231 19.16 48.74 3.27
N GLU A 232 20.48 48.77 3.03
CA GLU A 232 21.17 48.03 1.96
C GLU A 232 20.56 46.64 1.77
N SER A 233 20.26 46.29 0.51
CA SER A 233 19.80 44.96 0.11
C SER A 233 20.90 43.90 0.29
N GLY A 234 21.42 43.75 1.50
CA GLY A 234 22.22 42.61 1.91
C GLY A 234 21.39 41.35 1.69
N SER A 235 22.03 40.35 1.07
CA SER A 235 21.40 39.04 0.90
C SER A 235 20.83 38.56 2.25
N LYS A 236 19.57 38.12 2.28
CA LYS A 236 18.92 37.60 3.52
C LYS A 236 19.75 36.49 4.18
N SER A 237 20.55 35.76 3.40
CA SER A 237 21.50 34.77 3.94
C SER A 237 22.59 35.40 4.82
N ALA A 238 23.04 36.62 4.53
CA ALA A 238 24.09 37.29 5.28
C ALA A 238 23.60 37.73 6.67
N SER A 239 22.41 38.33 6.76
CA SER A 239 21.84 38.73 8.05
C SER A 239 21.52 37.53 8.95
N LEU A 240 21.05 36.42 8.36
CA LEU A 240 20.86 35.16 9.08
C LEU A 240 22.19 34.55 9.53
N GLY A 241 23.24 34.67 8.73
CA GLY A 241 24.57 34.17 9.08
C GLY A 241 25.20 34.91 10.26
N VAL A 242 24.99 36.23 10.37
CA VAL A 242 25.43 37.02 11.55
C VAL A 242 24.77 36.50 12.82
N MET A 243 23.46 36.22 12.77
CA MET A 243 22.74 35.67 13.92
C MET A 243 23.29 34.31 14.38
N LEU A 244 23.71 33.45 13.45
CA LEU A 244 24.33 32.17 13.81
C LEU A 244 25.71 32.37 14.43
N LYS A 245 26.49 33.32 13.87
CA LYS A 245 27.82 33.65 14.37
C LYS A 245 27.82 34.21 15.79
N GLU A 246 26.82 35.03 16.14
CA GLU A 246 26.61 35.53 17.52
C GLU A 246 26.45 34.40 18.55
N LYS A 247 25.98 33.23 18.10
CA LYS A 247 25.79 32.03 18.94
C LYS A 247 26.93 31.01 18.80
N GLY A 248 28.01 31.36 18.11
CA GLY A 248 29.18 30.49 17.92
C GLY A 248 29.02 29.43 16.84
N PHE A 249 27.97 29.50 16.01
CA PHE A 249 27.78 28.58 14.88
C PHE A 249 28.39 29.17 13.59
N ASN A 250 28.68 28.30 12.62
CA ASN A 250 29.12 28.73 11.29
C ASN A 250 28.05 29.64 10.65
N CYS A 251 28.48 30.75 10.03
CA CYS A 251 27.61 31.69 9.35
C CYS A 251 26.80 31.05 8.21
N HIS A 252 27.34 29.99 7.59
CA HIS A 252 26.66 29.26 6.52
C HIS A 252 25.70 28.19 7.03
N GLY A 253 25.60 27.95 8.34
CA GLY A 253 24.74 26.91 8.91
C GLY A 253 25.31 25.48 8.82
N CYS A 254 26.54 25.31 8.33
CA CYS A 254 27.27 24.06 8.35
C CYS A 254 27.84 23.74 9.74
N GLU A 255 27.94 22.46 10.08
CA GLU A 255 28.58 21.98 11.30
C GLU A 255 29.46 20.77 10.99
N VAL A 256 30.49 20.59 11.82
CA VAL A 256 31.28 19.36 11.82
C VAL A 256 30.45 18.26 12.47
N LEU A 257 30.36 17.12 11.78
CA LEU A 257 29.69 15.91 12.27
C LEU A 257 30.71 14.80 12.45
N TYR A 258 30.47 13.94 13.45
CA TYR A 258 31.16 12.67 13.61
C TYR A 258 30.30 11.52 13.12
N SER A 259 30.94 10.49 12.56
CA SER A 259 30.29 9.24 12.19
C SER A 259 29.87 8.46 13.44
N GLY A 260 28.60 8.08 13.54
CA GLY A 260 28.12 7.23 14.64
C GLY A 260 28.74 5.82 14.62
N VAL A 261 29.12 5.31 13.43
CA VAL A 261 29.68 3.97 13.27
C VAL A 261 31.17 3.93 13.60
N TYR A 262 31.95 4.86 13.05
CA TYR A 262 33.42 4.85 13.20
C TYR A 262 33.92 5.76 14.32
N GLY A 263 33.09 6.68 14.81
CA GLY A 263 33.49 7.72 15.77
C GLY A 263 34.45 8.77 15.19
N THR A 264 34.75 8.72 13.90
CA THR A 264 35.66 9.66 13.23
C THR A 264 34.92 10.86 12.66
N GLU A 265 35.62 11.98 12.54
CA GLU A 265 35.10 13.19 11.89
C GLU A 265 34.77 12.93 10.41
N LEU A 266 33.66 13.49 9.93
CA LEU A 266 33.32 13.44 8.50
C LEU A 266 34.21 14.41 7.71
N THR A 267 34.56 14.03 6.48
CA THR A 267 35.49 14.80 5.64
C THR A 267 34.98 16.18 5.20
N CYS A 268 33.67 16.40 5.25
CA CYS A 268 33.00 17.62 4.84
C CYS A 268 32.11 18.10 5.99
N GLU A 269 32.05 19.41 6.22
CA GLU A 269 31.01 20.00 7.07
C GLU A 269 29.63 19.73 6.47
N ILE A 270 28.66 19.41 7.33
CA ILE A 270 27.31 19.07 6.92
C ILE A 270 26.37 20.20 7.29
N PHE A 271 25.49 20.55 6.35
CA PHE A 271 24.48 21.58 6.55
C PHE A 271 23.33 21.05 7.41
N ILE A 272 23.12 21.66 8.59
CA ILE A 272 22.18 21.19 9.61
C ILE A 272 21.30 22.34 10.10
N GLY A 273 20.01 22.07 10.24
CA GLY A 273 19.08 22.94 10.95
C GLY A 273 17.69 22.31 11.07
N PRO A 274 16.82 22.89 11.91
CA PRO A 274 15.42 22.45 12.00
C PRO A 274 14.64 22.93 10.77
N VAL A 275 13.79 22.06 10.22
CA VAL A 275 12.85 22.39 9.14
C VAL A 275 11.50 21.77 9.45
N TYR A 276 10.43 22.47 9.09
CA TYR A 276 9.09 21.94 9.27
C TYR A 276 8.76 20.84 8.26
N TYR A 277 8.47 19.65 8.78
CA TYR A 277 8.13 18.47 8.00
C TYR A 277 6.68 18.03 8.21
N GLN A 278 6.11 17.43 7.17
CA GLN A 278 4.73 16.95 7.13
C GLN A 278 4.71 15.46 6.81
N TRP A 279 3.90 14.71 7.56
CA TRP A 279 3.61 13.31 7.28
C TRP A 279 2.41 13.19 6.35
N LEU A 280 2.55 12.47 5.23
CA LEU A 280 1.51 12.34 4.22
C LEU A 280 0.59 11.15 4.50
N ARG A 281 -0.71 11.35 4.29
CA ARG A 281 -1.79 10.36 4.50
C ARG A 281 -1.66 9.01 3.77
N HIS A 282 -0.80 8.90 2.75
CA HIS A 282 -0.73 7.72 1.90
C HIS A 282 0.32 6.73 2.41
N MET A 283 -0.09 5.92 3.37
CA MET A 283 0.72 4.93 4.09
C MET A 283 1.12 3.75 3.21
N VAL A 284 2.18 3.04 3.59
CA VAL A 284 2.64 1.84 2.84
C VAL A 284 1.93 0.57 3.25
N SER A 285 1.50 0.43 4.51
CA SER A 285 0.63 -0.67 4.94
C SER A 285 -0.63 -0.80 4.08
N ASP A 286 -1.19 0.32 3.64
CA ASP A 286 -2.37 0.33 2.76
C ASP A 286 -2.12 -0.19 1.33
N LYS A 287 -0.86 -0.30 0.88
CA LYS A 287 -0.54 -0.52 -0.55
C LYS A 287 -0.06 -1.93 -0.88
N TYR A 288 0.33 -2.74 0.09
CA TYR A 288 0.79 -4.09 -0.23
C TYR A 288 -0.42 -5.00 -0.52
N GLN A 289 -0.27 -5.86 -1.52
CA GLN A 289 -1.25 -6.88 -1.84
C GLN A 289 -0.52 -8.17 -2.23
N VAL A 290 -0.97 -9.28 -1.67
CA VAL A 290 -0.42 -10.61 -1.94
C VAL A 290 -1.58 -11.56 -2.15
N ARG A 291 -1.46 -12.42 -3.18
CA ARG A 291 -2.45 -13.43 -3.50
C ARG A 291 -1.74 -14.68 -4.01
N SER A 292 -2.06 -15.83 -3.41
CA SER A 292 -1.72 -17.15 -3.93
C SER A 292 -2.92 -17.75 -4.67
N THR A 293 -3.97 -18.04 -3.92
CA THR A 293 -5.30 -18.42 -4.42
C THR A 293 -6.35 -17.52 -3.79
N GLY A 294 -7.55 -17.46 -4.35
CA GLY A 294 -8.57 -16.57 -3.80
C GLY A 294 -9.89 -16.69 -4.52
N THR A 295 -10.79 -15.79 -4.15
CA THR A 295 -12.10 -15.64 -4.78
C THR A 295 -11.97 -15.33 -6.26
N ILE A 296 -12.87 -15.94 -7.02
CA ILE A 296 -12.89 -15.91 -8.47
C ILE A 296 -14.24 -15.34 -8.89
N ASP A 297 -14.24 -14.55 -9.96
CA ASP A 297 -15.46 -14.09 -10.59
C ASP A 297 -16.29 -15.26 -11.15
N GLN A 298 -17.61 -15.17 -11.02
CA GLN A 298 -18.51 -16.26 -11.42
C GLN A 298 -18.61 -16.41 -12.95
N VAL A 299 -18.52 -15.29 -13.66
CA VAL A 299 -18.70 -15.25 -15.12
C VAL A 299 -17.41 -15.64 -15.83
N THR A 300 -16.31 -14.99 -15.48
CA THR A 300 -15.03 -15.18 -16.20
C THR A 300 -14.16 -16.30 -15.63
N ARG A 301 -14.45 -16.76 -14.41
CA ARG A 301 -13.55 -17.59 -13.61
C ARG A 301 -12.14 -17.02 -13.46
N GLN A 302 -11.99 -15.69 -13.55
CA GLN A 302 -10.73 -15.01 -13.28
C GLN A 302 -10.67 -14.45 -11.85
N PRO A 303 -9.47 -14.22 -11.31
CA PRO A 303 -9.28 -13.48 -10.06
C PRO A 303 -10.09 -12.17 -9.99
N ILE A 304 -10.86 -11.98 -8.91
CA ILE A 304 -11.63 -10.74 -8.73
C ILE A 304 -10.71 -9.52 -8.55
N LYS A 305 -11.26 -8.33 -8.83
CA LYS A 305 -10.59 -7.05 -8.57
C LYS A 305 -10.79 -6.61 -7.11
N GLY A 306 -9.75 -6.02 -6.53
CA GLY A 306 -9.84 -5.27 -5.28
C GLY A 306 -9.05 -5.89 -4.13
N GLN A 307 -8.18 -5.09 -3.52
CA GLN A 307 -7.29 -5.51 -2.42
C GLN A 307 -8.06 -6.03 -1.20
N LYS A 308 -9.11 -5.32 -0.76
CA LYS A 308 -9.95 -5.72 0.39
C LYS A 308 -10.64 -7.08 0.20
N SER A 309 -10.80 -7.52 -1.05
CA SER A 309 -11.43 -8.80 -1.38
C SER A 309 -10.41 -9.90 -1.68
N GLY A 310 -9.10 -9.65 -1.49
CA GLY A 310 -8.03 -10.57 -1.88
C GLY A 310 -7.89 -10.70 -3.41
N GLY A 311 -8.12 -9.60 -4.12
CA GLY A 311 -8.11 -9.56 -5.58
C GLY A 311 -6.74 -9.85 -6.20
N GLY A 312 -6.75 -10.30 -7.46
CA GLY A 312 -5.53 -10.59 -8.21
C GLY A 312 -4.85 -9.33 -8.74
N ILE A 313 -3.55 -9.45 -9.02
CA ILE A 313 -2.79 -8.43 -9.75
C ILE A 313 -3.10 -8.59 -11.24
N ARG A 314 -3.40 -7.47 -11.90
CA ARG A 314 -3.66 -7.47 -13.34
C ARG A 314 -2.36 -7.68 -14.10
N PHE A 315 -2.32 -8.71 -14.92
CA PHE A 315 -1.33 -8.86 -15.98
C PHE A 315 -1.95 -8.30 -17.27
N GLY A 316 -1.44 -7.17 -17.74
CA GLY A 316 -2.01 -6.42 -18.85
C GLY A 316 -1.35 -6.72 -20.20
N GLU A 317 -1.72 -5.91 -21.18
CA GLU A 317 -1.21 -6.01 -22.55
C GLU A 317 0.27 -5.63 -22.65
N MET A 318 0.69 -4.58 -21.94
CA MET A 318 2.09 -4.15 -21.95
C MET A 318 3.02 -5.21 -21.36
N GLU A 319 2.58 -5.91 -20.32
CA GLU A 319 3.34 -7.00 -19.71
C GLU A 319 3.40 -8.24 -20.60
N ARG A 320 2.31 -8.54 -21.34
CA ARG A 320 2.28 -9.58 -22.37
C ARG A 320 3.33 -9.30 -23.45
N ASP A 321 3.32 -8.09 -23.99
CA ASP A 321 4.20 -7.71 -25.10
C ASP A 321 5.67 -7.72 -24.66
N SER A 322 5.94 -7.32 -23.42
CA SER A 322 7.27 -7.40 -22.82
C SER A 322 7.77 -8.85 -22.74
N LEU A 323 6.94 -9.81 -22.29
CA LEU A 323 7.32 -11.22 -22.24
C LEU A 323 7.49 -11.85 -23.63
N LEU A 324 6.67 -11.44 -24.60
CA LEU A 324 6.81 -11.85 -26.00
C LEU A 324 8.13 -11.35 -26.60
N ALA A 325 8.51 -10.09 -26.34
CA ALA A 325 9.80 -9.54 -26.78
C ALA A 325 11.00 -10.29 -26.20
N HIS A 326 10.87 -10.80 -24.97
CA HIS A 326 11.87 -11.68 -24.35
C HIS A 326 11.86 -13.13 -24.88
N GLY A 327 10.87 -13.53 -25.70
CA GLY A 327 10.73 -14.91 -26.17
C GLY A 327 10.29 -15.90 -25.09
N ALA A 328 9.76 -15.42 -23.97
CA ALA A 328 9.43 -16.24 -22.80
C ALA A 328 8.04 -16.90 -22.91
N ALA A 329 7.85 -17.77 -23.90
CA ALA A 329 6.56 -18.38 -24.21
C ALA A 329 5.95 -19.18 -23.03
N TYR A 330 6.78 -19.94 -22.29
CA TYR A 330 6.31 -20.72 -21.14
C TYR A 330 5.84 -19.85 -19.97
N LEU A 331 6.53 -18.74 -19.70
CA LEU A 331 6.11 -17.79 -18.65
C LEU A 331 4.81 -17.09 -19.05
N LEU A 332 4.66 -16.77 -20.33
CA LEU A 332 3.43 -16.17 -20.84
C LEU A 332 2.24 -17.13 -20.68
N HIS A 333 2.41 -18.39 -21.09
CA HIS A 333 1.39 -19.42 -20.91
C HIS A 333 1.08 -19.66 -19.43
N ASP A 334 2.08 -19.69 -18.56
CA ASP A 334 1.86 -19.85 -17.12
C ASP A 334 1.01 -18.71 -16.53
N ARG A 335 1.34 -17.45 -16.87
CA ARG A 335 0.64 -16.28 -16.32
C ARG A 335 -0.76 -16.06 -16.89
N LEU A 336 -0.95 -16.28 -18.19
CA LEU A 336 -2.22 -16.02 -18.88
C LEU A 336 -3.18 -17.22 -18.95
N HIS A 337 -2.71 -18.44 -18.66
CA HIS A 337 -3.53 -19.65 -18.76
C HIS A 337 -3.52 -20.45 -17.46
N THR A 338 -2.35 -20.96 -17.03
CA THR A 338 -2.25 -21.85 -15.85
C THR A 338 -2.68 -21.16 -14.56
N CYS A 339 -2.24 -19.92 -14.34
CA CYS A 339 -2.46 -19.18 -13.10
C CYS A 339 -3.79 -18.40 -13.04
N SER A 340 -4.49 -18.22 -14.17
CA SER A 340 -5.69 -17.38 -14.26
C SER A 340 -6.98 -18.21 -14.28
N ASP A 341 -7.30 -18.78 -15.43
CA ASP A 341 -8.62 -19.34 -15.78
C ASP A 341 -8.49 -20.69 -16.49
N TYR A 342 -7.47 -21.46 -16.13
CA TYR A 342 -7.26 -22.82 -16.58
C TYR A 342 -8.53 -23.67 -16.46
N HIS A 343 -9.01 -24.17 -17.60
CA HIS A 343 -10.21 -25.00 -17.67
C HIS A 343 -10.03 -26.13 -18.68
N ILE A 344 -10.50 -27.33 -18.32
CA ILE A 344 -10.55 -28.48 -19.23
C ILE A 344 -11.95 -28.52 -19.83
N ALA A 345 -12.06 -28.19 -21.11
CA ALA A 345 -13.31 -28.24 -21.87
C ALA A 345 -13.43 -29.56 -22.63
N ASP A 346 -14.65 -30.10 -22.68
CA ASP A 346 -14.99 -31.21 -23.56
C ASP A 346 -15.41 -30.63 -24.92
N VAL A 347 -14.81 -31.09 -26.01
CA VAL A 347 -15.08 -30.63 -27.38
C VAL A 347 -15.41 -31.84 -28.25
N CYS A 348 -16.40 -31.70 -29.13
CA CYS A 348 -16.75 -32.75 -30.09
C CYS A 348 -15.91 -32.59 -31.37
N SER A 349 -15.16 -33.63 -31.77
CA SER A 349 -14.34 -33.62 -32.98
C SER A 349 -15.15 -33.59 -34.28
N ILE A 350 -16.42 -34.03 -34.25
CA ILE A 350 -17.30 -34.06 -35.43
C ILE A 350 -17.88 -32.68 -35.74
N CYS A 351 -18.44 -32.00 -34.72
CA CYS A 351 -19.09 -30.69 -34.93
C CYS A 351 -18.26 -29.48 -34.51
N GLY A 352 -17.12 -29.71 -33.84
CA GLY A 352 -16.23 -28.66 -33.33
C GLY A 352 -16.86 -27.77 -32.27
N SER A 353 -18.01 -28.17 -31.69
CA SER A 353 -18.72 -27.35 -30.71
C SER A 353 -18.35 -27.75 -29.29
N MET A 354 -18.14 -26.74 -28.45
CA MET A 354 -17.85 -26.88 -27.02
C MET A 354 -19.10 -26.69 -26.12
N LEU A 355 -20.16 -26.05 -26.63
CA LEU A 355 -21.34 -25.69 -25.82
C LEU A 355 -22.41 -26.78 -25.83
N THR A 356 -22.42 -27.64 -26.84
CA THR A 356 -23.44 -28.68 -27.04
C THR A 356 -23.15 -29.96 -26.25
N THR A 357 -22.11 -29.97 -25.43
CA THR A 357 -21.72 -31.13 -24.62
C THR A 357 -22.61 -31.24 -23.39
N THR A 358 -23.29 -32.37 -23.26
CA THR A 358 -24.14 -32.68 -22.11
C THR A 358 -23.52 -33.81 -21.30
N PHE A 359 -23.50 -33.64 -19.98
CA PHE A 359 -23.13 -34.71 -19.07
C PHE A 359 -24.29 -35.66 -18.87
N GLN A 360 -24.12 -36.93 -19.22
CA GLN A 360 -25.08 -37.96 -18.85
C GLN A 360 -24.80 -38.36 -17.39
N GLN A 361 -25.69 -37.98 -16.47
CA GLN A 361 -25.58 -38.45 -15.08
C GLN A 361 -25.67 -39.99 -15.09
N PRO A 362 -24.68 -40.70 -14.53
CA PRO A 362 -24.84 -42.14 -14.34
C PRO A 362 -26.02 -42.34 -13.38
N ARG A 363 -27.03 -43.10 -13.82
CA ARG A 363 -28.05 -43.60 -12.88
C ARG A 363 -27.30 -44.26 -11.73
N LYS A 364 -27.54 -43.81 -10.49
CA LYS A 364 -26.93 -44.35 -9.27
C LYS A 364 -27.09 -45.87 -9.25
N ARG A 365 -26.08 -46.61 -9.71
CA ARG A 365 -25.95 -48.04 -9.39
C ARG A 365 -25.14 -48.09 -8.10
N PRO A 366 -25.62 -48.75 -7.04
CA PRO A 366 -24.83 -48.94 -5.84
C PRO A 366 -23.64 -49.82 -6.22
N VAL A 367 -22.45 -49.22 -6.30
CA VAL A 367 -21.20 -49.99 -6.41
C VAL A 367 -21.01 -50.65 -5.05
N ARG A 368 -21.06 -51.99 -4.99
CA ARG A 368 -20.74 -52.74 -3.77
C ARG A 368 -19.32 -52.37 -3.34
N GLU A 369 -19.18 -51.87 -2.12
CA GLU A 369 -17.88 -51.63 -1.49
C GLU A 369 -17.17 -52.96 -1.30
N ILE A 370 -16.12 -53.22 -2.09
CA ILE A 370 -15.14 -54.25 -1.79
C ILE A 370 -13.91 -53.51 -1.26
N GLY A 371 -13.74 -53.54 0.06
CA GLY A 371 -12.48 -53.27 0.77
C GLY A 371 -11.88 -51.86 0.62
N GLY A 372 -12.24 -50.94 1.54
CA GLY A 372 -11.38 -49.87 2.07
C GLY A 372 -10.81 -48.79 1.13
N LEU A 373 -10.96 -48.90 -0.19
CA LEU A 373 -10.50 -47.93 -1.18
C LEU A 373 -11.61 -46.93 -1.52
N ARG A 374 -11.26 -45.64 -1.69
CA ARG A 374 -12.21 -44.62 -2.16
C ARG A 374 -12.91 -45.11 -3.43
N PRO A 375 -14.25 -44.98 -3.56
CA PRO A 375 -14.94 -45.44 -4.75
C PRO A 375 -14.36 -44.76 -5.98
N ALA A 376 -13.84 -45.55 -6.92
CA ALA A 376 -13.38 -45.05 -8.21
C ALA A 376 -14.55 -44.29 -8.85
N ARG A 377 -14.39 -42.98 -9.09
CA ARG A 377 -15.40 -42.18 -9.79
C ARG A 377 -15.62 -42.82 -11.16
N ALA A 378 -16.81 -43.40 -11.37
CA ALA A 378 -17.20 -43.92 -12.67
C ALA A 378 -16.95 -42.84 -13.74
N PRO A 379 -16.36 -43.20 -14.89
CA PRO A 379 -16.05 -42.24 -15.94
C PRO A 379 -17.33 -41.52 -16.37
N ARG A 380 -17.30 -40.19 -16.33
CA ARG A 380 -18.42 -39.35 -16.78
C ARG A 380 -18.59 -39.57 -18.28
N LYS A 381 -19.73 -40.12 -18.70
CA LYS A 381 -20.08 -40.19 -20.11
C LYS A 381 -20.54 -38.80 -20.56
N VAL A 382 -19.79 -38.21 -21.48
CA VAL A 382 -20.12 -36.95 -22.13
C VAL A 382 -20.67 -37.26 -23.52
N THR A 383 -21.79 -36.64 -23.87
CA THR A 383 -22.45 -36.82 -25.17
C THR A 383 -22.63 -35.46 -25.81
N CYS A 384 -22.36 -35.35 -27.11
CA CYS A 384 -22.68 -34.16 -27.88
C CYS A 384 -24.18 -34.16 -28.23
N HIS A 385 -24.91 -33.11 -27.85
CA HIS A 385 -26.33 -32.97 -28.15
C HIS A 385 -26.59 -32.76 -29.65
N ALA A 386 -25.71 -32.02 -30.34
CA ALA A 386 -25.87 -31.74 -31.77
C ALA A 386 -25.64 -32.98 -32.65
N CYS A 387 -24.67 -33.82 -32.29
CA CYS A 387 -24.36 -35.05 -33.04
C CYS A 387 -25.05 -36.30 -32.47
N GLN A 388 -25.70 -36.18 -31.31
CA GLN A 388 -26.28 -37.30 -30.55
C GLN A 388 -25.32 -38.48 -30.36
N SER A 389 -24.02 -38.21 -30.31
CA SER A 389 -22.96 -39.22 -30.27
C SER A 389 -22.04 -38.94 -29.09
N SER A 390 -21.60 -40.02 -28.43
CA SER A 390 -20.49 -40.00 -27.47
C SER A 390 -19.14 -40.28 -28.15
N LYS A 391 -19.14 -40.68 -29.42
CA LYS A 391 -17.92 -40.95 -30.20
C LYS A 391 -17.34 -39.61 -30.66
N GLY A 392 -16.04 -39.41 -30.46
CA GLY A 392 -15.34 -38.16 -30.82
C GLY A 392 -15.48 -37.04 -29.79
N MET A 393 -15.51 -37.37 -28.50
CA MET A 393 -15.43 -36.38 -27.42
C MET A 393 -14.00 -36.32 -26.89
N GLU A 394 -13.37 -35.17 -27.01
CA GLU A 394 -11.98 -34.93 -26.61
C GLU A 394 -11.92 -33.84 -25.53
N LYS A 395 -10.87 -33.91 -24.71
CA LYS A 395 -10.63 -32.95 -23.62
C LYS A 395 -9.50 -32.03 -24.01
N VAL A 396 -9.78 -30.73 -24.06
CA VAL A 396 -8.82 -29.71 -24.42
C VAL A 396 -8.66 -28.73 -23.26
N ALA A 397 -7.42 -28.44 -22.90
CA ALA A 397 -7.12 -27.38 -21.95
C ALA A 397 -7.22 -26.02 -22.65
N MET A 398 -8.07 -25.14 -22.13
CA MET A 398 -8.27 -23.80 -22.67
C MET A 398 -8.68 -22.82 -21.55
N PRO A 399 -8.48 -21.50 -21.74
CA PRO A 399 -8.99 -20.49 -20.84
C PRO A 399 -10.52 -20.58 -20.70
N TYR A 400 -11.06 -20.48 -19.49
CA TYR A 400 -12.51 -20.49 -19.26
C TYR A 400 -13.21 -19.33 -19.98
N ILE A 401 -12.53 -18.17 -20.09
CA ILE A 401 -13.09 -17.02 -20.80
C ILE A 401 -13.41 -17.33 -22.27
N PHE A 402 -12.70 -18.28 -22.89
CA PHE A 402 -12.97 -18.72 -24.25
C PHE A 402 -14.35 -19.40 -24.37
N ARG A 403 -14.77 -20.15 -23.35
CA ARG A 403 -16.11 -20.73 -23.28
C ARG A 403 -17.18 -19.65 -23.15
N TYR A 404 -16.91 -18.61 -22.37
CA TYR A 404 -17.81 -17.48 -22.22
C TYR A 404 -17.95 -16.72 -23.55
N LEU A 405 -16.84 -16.45 -24.25
CA LEU A 405 -16.86 -15.86 -25.59
C LEU A 405 -17.70 -16.66 -26.59
N ALA A 406 -17.54 -17.99 -26.60
CA ALA A 406 -18.34 -18.85 -27.47
C ALA A 406 -19.84 -18.77 -27.15
N ALA A 407 -20.22 -18.63 -25.87
CA ALA A 407 -21.60 -18.49 -25.46
C ALA A 407 -22.21 -17.14 -25.89
N GLU A 408 -21.46 -16.04 -25.75
CA GLU A 408 -21.90 -14.71 -26.20
C GLU A 408 -22.05 -14.65 -27.73
N LEU A 409 -21.11 -15.24 -28.48
CA LEU A 409 -21.23 -15.34 -29.93
C LEU A 409 -22.43 -16.21 -30.35
N ALA A 410 -22.70 -17.30 -29.64
CA ALA A 410 -23.88 -18.11 -29.88
C ALA A 410 -25.19 -17.36 -29.58
N ALA A 411 -25.20 -16.46 -28.59
CA ALA A 411 -26.34 -15.59 -28.32
C ALA A 411 -26.62 -14.61 -29.46
N MET A 412 -25.58 -14.20 -30.21
CA MET A 412 -25.68 -13.43 -31.44
C MET A 412 -25.90 -14.29 -32.70
N ASN A 413 -26.19 -15.59 -32.53
CA ASN A 413 -26.36 -16.56 -33.61
C ASN A 413 -25.09 -16.78 -34.48
N ILE A 414 -23.91 -16.53 -33.92
CA ILE A 414 -22.60 -16.78 -34.55
C ILE A 414 -22.05 -18.10 -33.99
N LYS A 415 -21.83 -19.08 -34.87
CA LYS A 415 -21.30 -20.39 -34.49
C LYS A 415 -19.76 -20.40 -34.57
N MET A 416 -19.10 -20.62 -33.44
CA MET A 416 -17.67 -20.98 -33.42
C MET A 416 -17.47 -22.49 -33.61
N THR A 417 -16.53 -22.87 -34.47
CA THR A 417 -16.14 -24.27 -34.72
C THR A 417 -14.66 -24.46 -34.45
N LEU A 418 -14.33 -25.40 -33.57
CA LEU A 418 -12.96 -25.82 -33.27
C LEU A 418 -12.59 -27.01 -34.13
N LYS A 419 -11.47 -26.91 -34.86
CA LYS A 419 -10.86 -28.03 -35.55
C LYS A 419 -9.80 -28.62 -34.63
N LEU A 420 -10.00 -29.86 -34.21
CA LEU A 420 -9.03 -30.60 -33.41
C LEU A 420 -8.12 -31.36 -34.37
N THR A 421 -6.81 -31.19 -34.21
CA THR A 421 -5.78 -31.92 -34.94
C THR A 421 -4.80 -32.44 -33.91
N ASP A 422 -4.55 -33.74 -33.92
CA ASP A 422 -3.41 -34.29 -33.20
C ASP A 422 -2.16 -33.73 -33.86
N GLY A 423 -1.31 -33.02 -33.11
CA GLY A 423 -0.19 -32.20 -33.61
C GLY A 423 0.97 -32.98 -34.25
N VAL A 424 0.67 -34.03 -35.01
CA VAL A 424 1.62 -34.84 -35.79
C VAL A 424 1.95 -34.19 -37.14
N ASP A 425 1.12 -33.25 -37.62
CA ASP A 425 1.21 -32.68 -38.97
C ASP A 425 1.65 -31.19 -39.04
N ILE A 426 2.53 -30.72 -38.14
CA ILE A 426 3.13 -29.37 -38.23
C ILE A 426 4.65 -29.44 -38.23
#